data_AF-A0A0P6WYL0-F1
#
_entry.id   AF-A0A0P6WYL0-F1
#
_cell.length_a   1.000
_cell.length_b   1.000
_cell.length_c   1.000
_cell.angle_alpha   90.00
_cell.angle_beta   90.00
_cell.angle_gamma   90.00
#
_symmetry.space_group_name_H-M   'P 1'
#
loop_
_entity.id
_entity.type
_entity.pdbx_description
1 polymer ?
#
loop_
_entity_poly.entity_id
_entity_poly.type
_entity_poly.pdbx_seq_one_letter_code
_entity_poly.pdbx_strand_id
1 'polypeptide(L)'
;MNQIVEKWKSVLHTSNRSTILVGLLLFIGLVILLTFTLPEAPDWHNLYRPGALAMIQGKNPFDNPIFYNAPWVLIPMIPLLLLPEAVGRAILTVATLVILVLVAHRFGARPVGIVFILLSPPVFQLMLDGNIDWIVALGFILPPQIGLFLLAVKPQTGMVVGIFWLVEAYQKGRIREVFRVFLPVTLAFVISFLMYGFWPLRFSTALELGGNASLWPMSIPIGLALTAAAMRKHRVEYAMAASPCLTPYALLHSWISPLLAIAGSTTETICAVAGLWMVVIIRALGR
;
A
#
# COMPACT_ATOMS: atom_id res chain seq x y z
N MET A 1 22.76 -0.41 -6.50
CA MET A 1 22.52 0.01 -5.09
C MET A 1 23.45 1.15 -4.68
N ASN A 2 24.76 1.07 -4.92
CA ASN A 2 25.73 2.14 -4.59
C ASN A 2 25.42 3.51 -5.20
N GLN A 3 25.00 3.58 -6.48
CA GLN A 3 24.62 4.86 -7.11
C GLN A 3 23.40 5.54 -6.45
N ILE A 4 22.46 4.76 -5.90
CA ILE A 4 21.28 5.31 -5.21
C ILE A 4 21.71 5.86 -3.86
N VAL A 5 22.51 5.11 -3.10
CA VAL A 5 23.03 5.55 -1.80
C VAL A 5 23.85 6.84 -1.95
N GLU A 6 24.72 6.92 -2.96
CA GLU A 6 25.51 8.14 -3.22
C GLU A 6 24.64 9.33 -3.65
N LYS A 7 23.60 9.11 -4.47
CA LYS A 7 22.65 10.17 -4.83
C LYS A 7 21.86 10.70 -3.63
N TRP A 8 21.51 9.83 -2.68
CA TRP A 8 20.82 10.27 -1.44
C TRP A 8 21.76 11.00 -0.49
N LYS A 9 23.02 10.55 -0.36
CA LYS A 9 24.03 11.28 0.40
C LYS A 9 24.23 12.69 -0.14
N SER A 10 24.30 12.88 -1.46
CA SER A 10 24.45 14.21 -2.06
C SER A 10 23.23 15.12 -1.81
N VAL A 11 22.01 14.58 -1.84
CA VAL A 11 20.78 15.35 -1.55
C VAL A 11 20.70 15.75 -0.07
N LEU A 12 21.06 14.84 0.85
CA LEU A 12 21.08 15.15 2.28
C LEU A 12 22.15 16.16 2.65
N HIS A 13 23.29 16.16 1.94
CA HIS A 13 24.38 17.09 2.22
C HIS A 13 24.13 18.50 1.66
N THR A 14 23.34 18.64 0.60
CA THR A 14 23.00 19.94 -0.01
C THR A 14 21.70 20.56 0.50
N SER A 15 20.87 19.80 1.22
CA SER A 15 19.64 20.36 1.80
C SER A 15 19.98 21.36 2.89
N ASN A 16 19.73 22.64 2.62
CA ASN A 16 19.89 23.71 3.60
C ASN A 16 19.07 23.37 4.86
N ARG A 17 19.65 23.65 6.05
CA ARG A 17 18.98 23.46 7.34
C ARG A 17 17.58 24.10 7.37
N SER A 18 17.41 25.22 6.67
CA SER A 18 16.13 25.91 6.50
C SER A 18 15.07 25.05 5.79
N THR A 19 15.42 24.29 4.76
CA THR A 19 14.48 23.42 4.04
C THR A 19 13.98 22.28 4.93
N ILE A 20 14.88 21.68 5.73
CA ILE A 20 14.52 20.64 6.69
C ILE A 20 13.59 21.21 7.77
N LEU A 21 13.91 22.38 8.30
CA LEU A 21 13.08 23.05 9.31
C LEU A 21 11.70 23.40 8.76
N VAL A 22 11.60 23.96 7.55
CA VAL A 22 10.32 24.26 6.89
C VAL A 22 9.52 22.98 6.68
N GLY A 23 10.14 21.90 6.17
CA GLY A 23 9.47 20.62 6.00
C GLY A 23 8.94 20.05 7.32
N LEU A 24 9.71 20.15 8.39
CA LEU A 24 9.30 19.71 9.73
C LEU A 24 8.14 20.55 10.28
N LEU A 25 8.20 21.87 10.14
CA LEU A 25 7.13 22.76 10.58
C LEU A 25 5.83 22.52 9.80
N LEU A 26 5.92 22.30 8.49
CA LEU A 26 4.78 21.93 7.66
C LEU A 26 4.19 20.58 8.08
N PHE A 27 5.03 19.58 8.36
CA PHE A 27 4.59 18.29 8.86
C PHE A 27 3.84 18.44 10.20
N ILE A 28 4.43 19.14 11.16
CA ILE A 28 3.80 19.36 12.49
C ILE A 28 2.49 20.14 12.35
N GLY A 29 2.48 21.23 11.57
CA GLY A 29 1.28 22.04 11.34
C GLY A 29 0.16 21.25 10.68
N LEU A 30 0.49 20.39 9.71
CA LEU A 30 -0.49 19.52 9.05
C LEU A 30 -1.03 18.45 10.01
N VAL A 31 -0.18 17.83 10.84
CA VAL A 31 -0.63 16.86 11.86
C VAL A 31 -1.57 17.53 12.86
N ILE A 32 -1.26 18.73 13.35
CA ILE A 32 -2.12 19.49 14.25
C ILE A 32 -3.47 19.76 13.58
N LEU A 33 -3.48 20.30 12.36
CA LEU A 33 -4.71 20.60 11.62
C LEU A 33 -5.58 19.35 11.42
N LEU A 34 -4.96 18.24 10.99
CA LEU A 34 -5.66 16.99 10.70
C LEU A 34 -6.17 16.29 11.97
N THR A 35 -5.50 16.47 13.12
CA THR A 35 -5.96 15.94 14.41
C THR A 35 -7.35 16.45 14.77
N PHE A 36 -7.69 17.68 14.38
CA PHE A 36 -9.00 18.30 14.68
C PHE A 36 -10.02 18.22 13.56
N THR A 37 -9.60 17.95 12.32
CA THR A 37 -10.49 17.98 11.13
C THR A 37 -10.83 16.61 10.57
N LEU A 38 -9.99 15.59 10.79
CA LEU A 38 -10.28 14.24 10.28
C LEU A 38 -11.36 13.56 11.12
N PRO A 39 -12.36 12.91 10.49
CA PRO A 39 -13.29 12.04 11.19
C PRO A 39 -12.57 10.81 11.75
N GLU A 40 -13.27 10.01 12.55
CA GLU A 40 -12.77 8.70 12.96
C GLU A 40 -12.34 7.86 11.76
N ALA A 41 -11.24 7.12 11.89
CA ALA A 41 -10.73 6.25 10.83
C ALA A 41 -11.01 4.80 11.20
N PRO A 42 -12.03 4.16 10.58
CA PRO A 42 -12.51 2.84 10.98
C PRO A 42 -11.43 1.77 11.07
N ASP A 43 -10.49 1.71 10.13
CA ASP A 43 -9.44 0.69 10.17
C ASP A 43 -8.36 1.02 11.20
N TRP A 44 -8.00 2.28 11.37
CA TRP A 44 -7.10 2.63 12.46
C TRP A 44 -7.72 2.30 13.83
N HIS A 45 -8.98 2.71 14.05
CA HIS A 45 -9.70 2.55 15.30
C HIS A 45 -9.98 1.07 15.63
N ASN A 46 -10.56 0.33 14.69
CA ASN A 46 -11.09 -1.01 14.95
C ASN A 46 -10.09 -2.12 14.64
N LEU A 47 -9.09 -1.88 13.79
CA LEU A 47 -8.24 -2.93 13.22
C LEU A 47 -6.78 -2.79 13.66
N TYR A 48 -6.09 -1.74 13.22
CA TYR A 48 -4.63 -1.64 13.37
C TYR A 48 -4.20 -1.23 14.77
N ARG A 49 -4.88 -0.26 15.40
CA ARG A 49 -4.53 0.16 16.77
C ARG A 49 -4.77 -0.94 17.80
N PRO A 50 -5.93 -1.63 17.82
CA PRO A 50 -6.15 -2.76 18.73
C PRO A 50 -5.22 -3.94 18.42
N GLY A 51 -4.96 -4.23 17.13
CA GLY A 51 -4.03 -5.28 16.73
C GLY A 51 -2.60 -5.01 17.22
N ALA A 52 -2.10 -3.78 17.06
CA ALA A 52 -0.78 -3.41 17.54
C ALA A 52 -0.72 -3.45 19.08
N LEU A 53 -1.78 -3.02 19.77
CA LEU A 53 -1.89 -3.14 21.23
C LEU A 53 -1.87 -4.61 21.69
N ALA A 54 -2.60 -5.49 21.00
CA ALA A 54 -2.59 -6.92 21.28
C ALA A 54 -1.18 -7.51 21.10
N MET A 55 -0.50 -7.17 20.02
CA MET A 55 0.87 -7.63 19.74
C MET A 55 1.84 -7.25 20.86
N ILE A 56 1.85 -5.99 21.32
CA ILE A 56 2.76 -5.56 22.40
C ILE A 56 2.41 -6.17 23.78
N GLN A 57 1.15 -6.56 23.97
CA GLN A 57 0.68 -7.26 25.16
C GLN A 57 0.95 -8.78 25.11
N GLY A 58 1.59 -9.28 24.04
CA GLY A 58 1.79 -10.72 23.83
C GLY A 58 0.51 -11.49 23.53
N LYS A 59 -0.58 -10.81 23.19
CA LYS A 59 -1.86 -11.41 22.78
C LYS A 59 -1.86 -11.67 21.27
N ASN A 60 -2.79 -12.52 20.82
CA ASN A 60 -2.95 -12.82 19.42
C ASN A 60 -3.73 -11.67 18.73
N PRO A 61 -3.14 -10.90 17.79
CA PRO A 61 -3.86 -9.83 17.09
C PRO A 61 -5.02 -10.37 16.24
N PHE A 62 -4.99 -11.66 15.88
CA PHE A 62 -6.07 -12.34 15.18
C PHE A 62 -7.22 -12.75 16.10
N ASP A 63 -7.20 -12.45 17.40
CA ASP A 63 -8.43 -12.58 18.21
C ASP A 63 -9.49 -11.54 17.81
N ASN A 64 -9.07 -10.47 17.14
CA ASN A 64 -9.97 -9.54 16.47
C ASN A 64 -10.50 -10.18 15.17
N PRO A 65 -11.83 -10.41 15.03
CA PRO A 65 -12.39 -11.12 13.88
C PRO A 65 -12.19 -10.39 12.54
N ILE A 66 -12.02 -9.07 12.56
CA ILE A 66 -11.80 -8.29 11.34
C ILE A 66 -10.31 -8.15 10.99
N PHE A 67 -9.38 -8.68 11.80
CA PHE A 67 -7.94 -8.66 11.50
C PHE A 67 -7.49 -9.88 10.68
N TYR A 68 -7.06 -9.62 9.45
CA TYR A 68 -6.60 -10.65 8.50
C TYR A 68 -5.34 -10.24 7.71
N ASN A 69 -4.68 -9.15 8.09
CA ASN A 69 -3.41 -8.73 7.47
C ASN A 69 -2.21 -9.47 8.08
N ALA A 70 -1.10 -9.48 7.34
CA ALA A 70 0.13 -10.05 7.87
C ALA A 70 0.60 -9.29 9.13
N PRO A 71 1.02 -9.98 10.20
CA PRO A 71 1.17 -9.35 11.52
C PRO A 71 2.28 -8.30 11.56
N TRP A 72 3.31 -8.40 10.71
CA TRP A 72 4.38 -7.42 10.65
C TRP A 72 3.92 -6.02 10.19
N VAL A 73 2.70 -5.87 9.66
CA VAL A 73 2.11 -4.53 9.44
C VAL A 73 1.93 -3.75 10.73
N LEU A 74 1.78 -4.45 11.86
CA LEU A 74 1.56 -3.82 13.16
C LEU A 74 2.83 -3.19 13.72
N ILE A 75 4.02 -3.65 13.29
CA ILE A 75 5.31 -3.12 13.75
C ILE A 75 5.43 -1.60 13.53
N PRO A 76 5.23 -1.04 12.32
CA PRO A 76 5.25 0.41 12.13
C PRO A 76 4.11 1.16 12.84
N MET A 77 3.08 0.45 13.33
CA MET A 77 1.97 1.06 14.09
C MET A 77 2.31 1.22 15.58
N ILE A 78 3.24 0.43 16.12
CA ILE A 78 3.59 0.44 17.56
C ILE A 78 3.97 1.84 18.07
N PRO A 79 4.82 2.64 17.38
CA PRO A 79 5.15 3.98 17.87
C PRO A 79 3.93 4.91 18.01
N LEU A 80 2.88 4.69 17.20
CA LEU A 80 1.67 5.51 17.22
C LEU A 80 0.76 5.20 18.42
N LEU A 81 0.97 4.06 19.11
CA LEU A 81 0.25 3.70 20.33
C LEU A 81 0.56 4.65 21.50
N LEU A 82 1.72 5.30 21.47
CA LEU A 82 2.17 6.25 22.48
C LEU A 82 1.43 7.60 22.39
N LEU A 83 0.67 7.81 21.31
CA LEU A 83 0.01 9.07 21.01
C LEU A 83 -1.51 8.93 21.20
N PRO A 84 -2.22 10.05 21.44
CA PRO A 84 -3.68 10.07 21.32
C PRO A 84 -4.10 9.58 19.94
N GLU A 85 -5.21 8.84 19.88
CA GLU A 85 -5.61 8.16 18.66
C GLU A 85 -5.81 9.09 17.47
N ALA A 86 -6.38 10.29 17.69
CA ALA A 86 -6.56 11.32 16.67
C ALA A 86 -5.21 11.80 16.09
N VAL A 87 -4.17 11.91 16.93
CA VAL A 87 -2.81 12.27 16.49
C VAL A 87 -2.21 11.11 15.68
N GLY A 88 -2.38 9.87 16.13
CA GLY A 88 -1.93 8.68 15.40
C GLY A 88 -2.55 8.60 14.00
N ARG A 89 -3.87 8.82 13.89
CA ARG A 89 -4.59 8.91 12.61
C ARG A 89 -4.04 10.02 11.72
N ALA A 90 -3.86 11.23 12.26
CA ALA A 90 -3.30 12.35 11.51
C ALA A 90 -1.91 12.03 10.95
N ILE A 91 -1.04 11.40 11.75
CA ILE A 91 0.28 10.95 11.31
C ILE A 91 0.17 9.91 10.19
N LEU A 92 -0.74 8.94 10.29
CA LEU A 92 -0.98 7.95 9.21
C LEU A 92 -1.44 8.61 7.92
N THR A 93 -2.32 9.61 7.99
CA THR A 93 -2.75 10.38 6.82
C THR A 93 -1.58 11.12 6.18
N VAL A 94 -0.73 11.79 6.96
CA VAL A 94 0.44 12.49 6.42
C VAL A 94 1.46 11.49 5.84
N ALA A 95 1.71 10.38 6.51
CA ALA A 95 2.57 9.31 6.01
C ALA A 95 2.07 8.75 4.68
N THR A 96 0.75 8.53 4.57
CA THR A 96 0.08 8.12 3.34
C THR A 96 0.38 9.10 2.20
N LEU A 97 0.14 10.41 2.41
CA LEU A 97 0.37 11.43 1.39
C LEU A 97 1.84 11.48 0.95
N VAL A 98 2.76 11.51 1.90
CA VAL A 98 4.22 11.57 1.62
C VAL A 98 4.67 10.35 0.84
N ILE A 99 4.24 9.15 1.24
CA ILE A 99 4.63 7.90 0.58
C ILE A 99 4.02 7.80 -0.81
N LEU A 100 2.75 8.19 -1.00
CA LEU A 100 2.14 8.18 -2.33
C LEU A 100 2.79 9.20 -3.27
N VAL A 101 3.16 10.39 -2.79
CA VAL A 101 3.98 11.35 -3.58
C VAL A 101 5.30 10.71 -3.98
N LEU A 102 6.01 10.11 -3.04
CA LEU A 102 7.30 9.45 -3.28
C LEU A 102 7.16 8.34 -4.33
N VAL A 103 6.18 7.45 -4.16
CA VAL A 103 5.94 6.32 -5.05
C VAL A 103 5.53 6.79 -6.44
N ALA A 104 4.58 7.70 -6.56
CA ALA A 104 4.15 8.26 -7.85
C ALA A 104 5.31 8.93 -8.59
N HIS A 105 6.12 9.74 -7.88
CA HIS A 105 7.32 10.35 -8.45
C HIS A 105 8.33 9.30 -8.94
N ARG A 106 8.51 8.19 -8.20
CA ARG A 106 9.40 7.09 -8.60
C ARG A 106 8.89 6.33 -9.83
N PHE A 107 7.58 6.34 -10.07
CA PHE A 107 6.95 5.85 -11.31
C PHE A 107 6.88 6.90 -12.43
N GLY A 108 7.57 8.04 -12.27
CA GLY A 108 7.71 9.04 -13.33
C GLY A 108 6.56 10.05 -13.41
N ALA A 109 5.70 10.13 -12.40
CA ALA A 109 4.63 11.11 -12.38
C ALA A 109 5.15 12.54 -12.36
N ARG A 110 4.58 13.38 -13.23
CA ARG A 110 4.76 14.85 -13.18
C ARG A 110 3.95 15.44 -12.02
N PRO A 111 4.28 16.66 -11.54
CA PRO A 111 3.58 17.28 -10.42
C PRO A 111 2.05 17.29 -10.56
N VAL A 112 1.55 17.59 -11.77
CA VAL A 112 0.10 17.56 -12.06
C VAL A 112 -0.48 16.15 -11.89
N GLY A 113 0.19 15.11 -12.41
CA GLY A 113 -0.23 13.73 -12.23
C GLY A 113 -0.27 13.31 -10.75
N ILE A 114 0.73 13.73 -9.96
CA ILE A 114 0.76 13.48 -8.52
C ILE A 114 -0.44 14.14 -7.84
N VAL A 115 -0.74 15.42 -8.15
CA VAL A 115 -1.91 16.12 -7.59
C VAL A 115 -3.20 15.35 -7.90
N PHE A 116 -3.39 14.88 -9.13
CA PHE A 116 -4.57 14.09 -9.48
C PHE A 116 -4.62 12.74 -8.74
N ILE A 117 -3.49 12.05 -8.57
CA ILE A 117 -3.44 10.81 -7.76
C ILE A 117 -3.87 11.09 -6.32
N LEU A 118 -3.33 12.13 -5.69
CA LEU A 118 -3.66 12.49 -4.31
C LEU A 118 -5.12 12.92 -4.15
N LEU A 119 -5.70 13.54 -5.18
CA LEU A 119 -7.10 13.92 -5.21
C LEU A 119 -8.03 12.81 -5.69
N SER A 120 -7.54 11.59 -5.90
CA SER A 120 -8.37 10.48 -6.39
C SER A 120 -9.25 9.88 -5.30
N PRO A 121 -10.45 9.34 -5.62
CA PRO A 121 -11.30 8.71 -4.61
C PRO A 121 -10.63 7.58 -3.83
N PRO A 122 -9.81 6.68 -4.44
CA PRO A 122 -9.06 5.68 -3.69
C PRO A 122 -8.15 6.26 -2.60
N VAL A 123 -7.50 7.41 -2.86
CA VAL A 123 -6.63 8.06 -1.87
C VAL A 123 -7.44 8.74 -0.77
N PHE A 124 -8.56 9.39 -1.12
CA PHE A 124 -9.48 9.92 -0.11
C PHE A 124 -9.99 8.82 0.82
N GLN A 125 -10.47 7.71 0.27
CA GLN A 125 -10.92 6.58 1.09
C GLN A 125 -9.78 6.00 1.93
N LEU A 126 -8.57 5.83 1.37
CA LEU A 126 -7.41 5.36 2.12
C LEU A 126 -7.13 6.24 3.35
N MET A 127 -7.19 7.57 3.20
CA MET A 127 -6.95 8.52 4.29
C MET A 127 -8.08 8.52 5.32
N LEU A 128 -9.34 8.46 4.87
CA LEU A 128 -10.51 8.45 5.75
C LEU A 128 -10.61 7.16 6.55
N ASP A 129 -10.31 6.02 5.93
CA ASP A 129 -10.36 4.72 6.61
C ASP A 129 -9.16 4.52 7.55
N GLY A 130 -8.07 5.27 7.36
CA GLY A 130 -6.80 5.05 8.06
C GLY A 130 -6.17 3.71 7.67
N ASN A 131 -6.37 3.30 6.41
CA ASN A 131 -5.89 2.03 5.90
C ASN A 131 -4.38 2.08 5.52
N ILE A 132 -3.82 0.95 5.13
CA ILE A 132 -2.38 0.67 5.00
C ILE A 132 -1.92 0.44 3.56
N ASP A 133 -2.75 0.69 2.54
CA ASP A 133 -2.38 0.45 1.14
C ASP A 133 -1.17 1.30 0.72
N TRP A 134 -0.87 2.39 1.44
CA TRP A 134 0.38 3.14 1.29
C TRP A 134 1.62 2.30 1.64
N ILE A 135 1.52 1.34 2.57
CA ILE A 135 2.61 0.41 2.90
C ILE A 135 2.88 -0.50 1.69
N VAL A 136 1.83 -1.05 1.09
CA VAL A 136 1.94 -1.85 -0.14
C VAL A 136 2.54 -1.03 -1.27
N ALA A 137 2.07 0.21 -1.44
CA ALA A 137 2.57 1.13 -2.46
C ALA A 137 4.07 1.40 -2.30
N LEU A 138 4.53 1.61 -1.05
CA LEU A 138 5.95 1.71 -0.74
C LEU A 138 6.71 0.45 -1.15
N GLY A 139 6.10 -0.72 -0.95
CA GLY A 139 6.64 -2.02 -1.36
C GLY A 139 7.04 -2.08 -2.84
N PHE A 140 6.30 -1.43 -3.74
CA PHE A 140 6.58 -1.45 -5.19
C PHE A 140 7.91 -0.82 -5.59
N ILE A 141 8.43 0.13 -4.79
CA ILE A 141 9.65 0.89 -5.12
C ILE A 141 10.87 0.44 -4.32
N LEU A 142 10.70 -0.47 -3.37
CA LEU A 142 11.76 -1.03 -2.55
C LEU A 142 12.41 -2.25 -3.23
N PRO A 143 13.63 -2.64 -2.82
CA PRO A 143 14.24 -3.90 -3.26
C PRO A 143 13.31 -5.08 -2.96
N PRO A 144 13.21 -6.10 -3.84
CA PRO A 144 12.25 -7.20 -3.69
C PRO A 144 12.25 -7.88 -2.32
N GLN A 145 13.42 -8.03 -1.68
CA GLN A 145 13.56 -8.63 -0.35
C GLN A 145 12.74 -7.90 0.72
N ILE A 146 12.67 -6.56 0.62
CA ILE A 146 11.94 -5.71 1.56
C ILE A 146 10.53 -5.46 1.05
N GLY A 147 10.40 -5.21 -0.26
CA GLY A 147 9.12 -4.99 -0.91
C GLY A 147 8.15 -6.14 -0.68
N LEU A 148 8.61 -7.39 -0.73
CA LEU A 148 7.77 -8.57 -0.51
C LEU A 148 7.11 -8.60 0.88
N PHE A 149 7.78 -8.11 1.94
CA PHE A 149 7.14 -7.96 3.24
C PHE A 149 5.93 -7.02 3.15
N LEU A 150 6.11 -5.88 2.49
CA LEU A 150 5.06 -4.85 2.39
C LEU A 150 3.91 -5.29 1.46
N LEU A 151 4.23 -6.00 0.37
CA LEU A 151 3.23 -6.56 -0.54
C LEU A 151 2.39 -7.66 0.11
N ALA A 152 3.02 -8.52 0.89
CA ALA A 152 2.37 -9.64 1.57
C ALA A 152 1.37 -9.21 2.65
N VAL A 153 1.42 -7.95 3.10
CA VAL A 153 0.43 -7.38 4.01
C VAL A 153 -0.98 -7.37 3.39
N LYS A 154 -1.08 -7.17 2.07
CA LYS A 154 -2.34 -7.23 1.30
C LYS A 154 -2.09 -7.91 -0.05
N PRO A 155 -2.21 -9.26 -0.11
CA PRO A 155 -2.00 -10.00 -1.35
C PRO A 155 -2.87 -9.49 -2.51
N GLN A 156 -4.09 -9.02 -2.24
CA GLN A 156 -5.01 -8.49 -3.25
C GLN A 156 -4.47 -7.32 -4.08
N THR A 157 -3.51 -6.54 -3.55
CA THR A 157 -2.91 -5.39 -4.25
C THR A 157 -1.53 -5.68 -4.82
N GLY A 158 -0.85 -6.73 -4.34
CA GLY A 158 0.56 -7.01 -4.65
C GLY A 158 0.90 -8.42 -5.11
N MET A 159 -0.03 -9.38 -5.12
CA MET A 159 0.30 -10.79 -5.38
C MET A 159 0.93 -11.02 -6.75
N VAL A 160 0.47 -10.33 -7.80
CA VAL A 160 1.02 -10.51 -9.15
C VAL A 160 2.41 -9.87 -9.25
N VAL A 161 2.68 -8.81 -8.49
CA VAL A 161 4.04 -8.26 -8.36
C VAL A 161 4.98 -9.26 -7.69
N GLY A 162 4.49 -10.00 -6.67
CA GLY A 162 5.23 -11.11 -6.07
C GLY A 162 5.57 -12.20 -7.10
N ILE A 163 4.61 -12.61 -7.92
CA ILE A 163 4.81 -13.58 -9.01
C ILE A 163 5.82 -13.03 -10.04
N PHE A 164 5.69 -11.76 -10.43
CA PHE A 164 6.59 -11.10 -11.35
C PHE A 164 8.04 -11.13 -10.83
N TRP A 165 8.25 -10.80 -9.55
CA TRP A 165 9.58 -10.88 -8.95
C TRP A 165 10.12 -12.30 -8.79
N LEU A 166 9.26 -13.30 -8.59
CA LEU A 166 9.66 -14.70 -8.61
C LEU A 166 10.24 -15.10 -9.98
N VAL A 167 9.53 -14.75 -11.06
CA VAL A 167 9.96 -15.03 -12.43
C VAL A 167 11.26 -14.28 -12.75
N GLU A 168 11.34 -12.99 -12.41
CA GLU A 168 12.54 -12.17 -12.61
C GLU A 168 13.76 -12.71 -11.84
N ALA A 169 13.57 -13.11 -10.58
CA ALA A 169 14.62 -13.69 -9.75
C ALA A 169 15.13 -15.01 -10.36
N TYR A 170 14.20 -15.87 -10.79
CA TYR A 170 14.55 -17.14 -11.43
C TYR A 170 15.30 -16.93 -12.76
N GLN A 171 14.89 -15.96 -13.58
CA GLN A 171 15.59 -15.64 -14.83
C GLN A 171 17.00 -15.08 -14.58
N LYS A 172 17.18 -14.24 -13.55
CA LYS A 172 18.47 -13.61 -13.22
C LYS A 172 19.50 -14.56 -12.62
N GLY A 173 19.08 -15.49 -11.75
CA GLY A 173 20.02 -16.34 -11.02
C GLY A 173 19.46 -17.68 -10.58
N ARG A 174 18.42 -18.16 -11.26
CA ARG A 174 17.77 -19.46 -11.02
C ARG A 174 17.28 -19.59 -9.57
N ILE A 175 17.31 -20.80 -9.04
CA ILE A 175 16.80 -21.11 -7.70
C ILE A 175 17.56 -20.38 -6.59
N ARG A 176 18.87 -20.15 -6.76
CA ARG A 176 19.69 -19.45 -5.77
C ARG A 176 19.20 -18.02 -5.55
N GLU A 177 18.86 -17.34 -6.63
CA GLU A 177 18.34 -15.97 -6.57
C GLU A 177 16.92 -15.91 -6.01
N VAL A 178 16.08 -16.90 -6.34
CA VAL A 178 14.74 -17.05 -5.74
C VAL A 178 14.86 -17.18 -4.21
N PHE A 179 15.72 -18.08 -3.71
CA PHE A 179 15.94 -18.20 -2.26
C PHE A 179 16.45 -16.91 -1.66
N ARG A 180 17.43 -16.24 -2.27
CA ARG A 180 17.94 -14.96 -1.78
C ARG A 180 16.85 -13.89 -1.64
N VAL A 181 15.89 -13.87 -2.57
CA VAL A 181 14.82 -12.86 -2.58
C VAL A 181 13.67 -13.22 -1.64
N PHE A 182 13.21 -14.47 -1.65
CA PHE A 182 11.99 -14.90 -0.96
C PHE A 182 12.23 -15.49 0.43
N LEU A 183 13.42 -16.01 0.73
CA LEU A 183 13.71 -16.63 2.03
C LEU A 183 13.37 -15.71 3.23
N PRO A 184 13.69 -14.39 3.22
CA PRO A 184 13.35 -13.51 4.34
C PRO A 184 11.85 -13.46 4.65
N VAL A 185 11.00 -13.26 3.64
CA VAL A 185 9.55 -13.19 3.83
C VAL A 185 8.96 -14.58 4.13
N THR A 186 9.52 -15.64 3.56
CA THR A 186 9.13 -17.02 3.89
C THR A 186 9.40 -17.34 5.36
N LEU A 187 10.55 -16.96 5.90
CA LEU A 187 10.85 -17.12 7.32
C LEU A 187 9.88 -16.33 8.20
N ALA A 188 9.53 -15.10 7.79
CA ALA A 188 8.55 -14.30 8.51
C ALA A 188 7.16 -14.94 8.51
N PHE A 189 6.73 -15.55 7.40
CA PHE A 189 5.50 -16.33 7.34
C PHE A 189 5.54 -17.53 8.29
N VAL A 190 6.62 -18.33 8.25
CA VAL A 190 6.78 -19.49 9.14
C VAL A 190 6.70 -19.06 10.61
N ILE A 191 7.44 -18.02 11.01
CA ILE A 191 7.38 -17.47 12.37
C ILE A 191 5.96 -17.00 12.70
N SER A 192 5.29 -16.29 11.78
CA SER A 192 3.92 -15.83 12.00
C SER A 192 2.94 -16.98 12.20
N PHE A 193 3.11 -18.10 11.47
CA PHE A 193 2.25 -19.27 11.60
C PHE A 193 2.49 -20.02 12.90
N LEU A 194 3.74 -20.09 13.36
CA LEU A 194 4.09 -20.66 14.66
C LEU A 194 3.51 -19.83 15.82
N MET A 195 3.47 -18.51 15.68
CA MET A 195 2.98 -17.62 16.74
C MET A 195 1.45 -17.48 16.76
N TYR A 196 0.81 -17.43 15.59
CA TYR A 196 -0.58 -17.00 15.46
C TYR A 196 -1.49 -17.99 14.73
N GLY A 197 -0.95 -19.15 14.33
CA GLY A 197 -1.66 -20.13 13.51
C GLY A 197 -1.72 -19.73 12.03
N PHE A 198 -2.42 -20.53 11.22
CA PHE A 198 -2.55 -20.30 9.78
C PHE A 198 -3.62 -19.24 9.45
N TRP A 199 -3.35 -18.02 9.89
CA TRP A 199 -4.21 -16.85 9.73
C TRP A 199 -4.65 -16.52 8.29
N PRO A 200 -3.92 -16.85 7.20
CA PRO A 200 -4.40 -16.56 5.85
C PRO A 200 -5.75 -17.20 5.52
N LEU A 201 -6.16 -18.28 6.19
CA LEU A 201 -7.48 -18.90 5.99
C LEU A 201 -8.65 -17.99 6.39
N ARG A 202 -8.40 -16.92 7.15
CA ARG A 202 -9.42 -15.93 7.56
C ARG A 202 -9.80 -14.98 6.42
N PHE A 203 -9.22 -15.12 5.23
CA PHE A 203 -9.60 -14.29 4.07
C PHE A 203 -11.08 -14.42 3.71
N SER A 204 -11.76 -15.51 4.08
CA SER A 204 -13.19 -15.67 3.87
C SER A 204 -14.01 -14.60 4.60
N THR A 205 -13.58 -14.19 5.79
CA THR A 205 -14.22 -13.09 6.54
C THR A 205 -14.15 -11.78 5.75
N ALA A 206 -13.05 -11.54 5.02
CA ALA A 206 -12.93 -10.35 4.18
C ALA A 206 -13.97 -10.34 3.04
N LEU A 207 -14.35 -11.50 2.50
CA LEU A 207 -15.37 -11.60 1.45
C LEU A 207 -16.77 -11.21 1.93
N GLU A 208 -17.03 -11.34 3.24
CA GLU A 208 -18.30 -10.99 3.87
C GLU A 208 -18.38 -9.50 4.25
N LEU A 209 -17.25 -8.79 4.26
CA LEU A 209 -17.22 -7.36 4.56
C LEU A 209 -17.88 -6.56 3.42
N GLY A 210 -18.76 -5.64 3.81
CA GLY A 210 -19.37 -4.68 2.89
C GLY A 210 -18.33 -3.80 2.18
N GLY A 211 -18.74 -3.16 1.08
CA GLY A 211 -17.88 -2.23 0.35
C GLY A 211 -16.88 -2.89 -0.61
N ASN A 212 -17.01 -4.19 -0.90
CA ASN A 212 -16.21 -4.85 -1.92
C ASN A 212 -16.38 -4.14 -3.28
N ALA A 213 -15.28 -3.59 -3.78
CA ALA A 213 -15.14 -2.91 -5.05
C ALA A 213 -14.34 -3.75 -6.05
N SER A 214 -14.20 -5.06 -5.82
CA SER A 214 -13.63 -5.98 -6.80
C SER A 214 -14.55 -6.11 -8.02
N LEU A 215 -13.94 -6.23 -9.19
CA LEU A 215 -14.62 -6.54 -10.46
C LEU A 215 -14.61 -8.05 -10.76
N TRP A 216 -14.27 -8.87 -9.76
CA TRP A 216 -14.26 -10.31 -9.87
C TRP A 216 -15.67 -10.89 -10.10
N PRO A 217 -15.84 -11.92 -10.96
CA PRO A 217 -14.82 -12.57 -11.79
C PRO A 217 -14.62 -11.90 -13.16
N MET A 218 -15.38 -10.85 -13.49
CA MET A 218 -15.37 -10.22 -14.81
C MET A 218 -14.01 -9.60 -15.20
N SER A 219 -13.19 -9.20 -14.22
CA SER A 219 -11.85 -8.68 -14.45
C SER A 219 -10.77 -9.74 -14.69
N ILE A 220 -11.07 -11.05 -14.57
CA ILE A 220 -10.07 -12.11 -14.72
C ILE A 220 -9.35 -12.05 -16.09
N PRO A 221 -10.05 -11.95 -17.25
CA PRO A 221 -9.38 -11.88 -18.54
C PRO A 221 -8.41 -10.69 -18.65
N ILE A 222 -8.79 -9.54 -18.09
CA ILE A 222 -7.95 -8.33 -18.05
C ILE A 222 -6.72 -8.57 -17.17
N GLY A 223 -6.92 -9.13 -15.98
CA GLY A 223 -5.85 -9.44 -15.04
C GLY A 223 -4.83 -10.44 -15.61
N LEU A 224 -5.29 -11.47 -16.32
CA LEU A 224 -4.43 -12.44 -17.00
C LEU A 224 -3.66 -11.80 -18.17
N ALA A 225 -4.32 -10.97 -18.98
CA ALA A 225 -3.67 -10.23 -20.06
C ALA A 225 -2.57 -9.29 -19.54
N LEU A 226 -2.86 -8.55 -18.45
CA LEU A 226 -1.88 -7.69 -17.78
C LEU A 226 -0.74 -8.50 -17.15
N THR A 227 -1.03 -9.65 -16.55
CA THR A 227 0.01 -10.56 -16.03
C THR A 227 0.93 -11.05 -17.14
N ALA A 228 0.37 -11.51 -18.26
CA ALA A 228 1.15 -11.93 -19.42
C ALA A 228 1.97 -10.77 -19.99
N ALA A 229 1.40 -9.57 -20.07
CA ALA A 229 2.11 -8.36 -20.49
C ALA A 229 3.26 -8.01 -19.55
N ALA A 230 3.09 -8.15 -18.23
CA ALA A 230 4.13 -7.92 -17.24
C ALA A 230 5.33 -8.82 -17.49
N MET A 231 5.11 -10.13 -17.67
CA MET A 231 6.17 -11.11 -17.90
C MET A 231 6.85 -10.90 -19.25
N ARG A 232 6.09 -10.61 -20.32
CA ARG A 232 6.64 -10.44 -21.67
C ARG A 232 7.42 -9.13 -21.84
N LYS A 233 6.97 -8.06 -21.19
CA LYS A 233 7.57 -6.73 -21.33
C LYS A 233 8.55 -6.39 -20.22
N HIS A 234 8.71 -7.27 -19.21
CA HIS A 234 9.54 -7.04 -18.03
C HIS A 234 9.19 -5.73 -17.31
N ARG A 235 7.89 -5.43 -17.19
CA ARG A 235 7.37 -4.18 -16.60
C ARG A 235 6.45 -4.47 -15.43
N VAL A 236 6.86 -4.04 -14.24
CA VAL A 236 6.17 -4.29 -12.97
C VAL A 236 4.82 -3.57 -12.90
N GLU A 237 4.66 -2.46 -13.63
CA GLU A 237 3.45 -1.65 -13.67
C GLU A 237 2.24 -2.48 -14.13
N TYR A 238 2.42 -3.38 -15.10
CA TYR A 238 1.35 -4.29 -15.51
C TYR A 238 0.99 -5.29 -14.41
N ALA A 239 1.95 -5.76 -13.62
CA ALA A 239 1.70 -6.65 -12.49
C ALA A 239 0.98 -5.93 -11.33
N MET A 240 1.30 -4.66 -11.10
CA MET A 240 0.58 -3.80 -10.15
C MET A 240 -0.90 -3.68 -10.54
N ALA A 241 -1.17 -3.34 -11.81
CA ALA A 241 -2.52 -3.22 -12.34
C ALA A 241 -3.29 -4.56 -12.35
N ALA A 242 -2.60 -5.68 -12.57
CA ALA A 242 -3.21 -7.01 -12.63
C ALA A 242 -3.73 -7.52 -11.28
N SER A 243 -3.07 -7.18 -10.16
CA SER A 243 -3.36 -7.76 -8.84
C SER A 243 -4.83 -7.59 -8.41
N PRO A 244 -5.41 -6.38 -8.38
CA PRO A 244 -6.81 -6.22 -8.00
C PRO A 244 -7.81 -6.79 -9.03
N CYS A 245 -7.39 -7.07 -10.26
CA CYS A 245 -8.23 -7.73 -11.26
C CYS A 245 -8.36 -9.26 -11.03
N LEU A 246 -7.44 -9.85 -10.27
CA LEU A 246 -7.34 -11.29 -10.03
C LEU A 246 -7.70 -11.69 -8.59
N THR A 247 -8.26 -10.77 -7.81
CA THR A 247 -8.67 -11.01 -6.42
C THR A 247 -10.19 -10.91 -6.26
N PRO A 248 -10.84 -11.83 -5.52
CA PRO A 248 -12.27 -11.76 -5.26
C PRO A 248 -12.66 -10.61 -4.32
N TYR A 249 -11.68 -9.99 -3.64
CA TYR A 249 -11.91 -8.90 -2.71
C TYR A 249 -10.89 -7.77 -2.92
N ALA A 250 -11.41 -6.56 -3.11
CA ALA A 250 -10.63 -5.32 -3.15
C ALA A 250 -11.54 -4.17 -2.72
N LEU A 251 -11.10 -3.34 -1.78
CA LEU A 251 -11.79 -2.10 -1.44
C LEU A 251 -11.37 -0.99 -2.42
N LEU A 252 -12.08 0.14 -2.44
CA LEU A 252 -11.79 1.21 -3.38
C LEU A 252 -10.34 1.72 -3.26
N HIS A 253 -9.81 1.87 -2.05
CA HIS A 253 -8.41 2.25 -1.83
C HIS A 253 -7.38 1.26 -2.37
N SER A 254 -7.74 -0.01 -2.53
CA SER A 254 -6.85 -1.00 -3.15
C SER A 254 -6.63 -0.76 -4.66
N TRP A 255 -7.47 0.07 -5.29
CA TRP A 255 -7.30 0.53 -6.67
C TRP A 255 -6.21 1.61 -6.83
N ILE A 256 -5.54 2.03 -5.76
CA ILE A 256 -4.34 2.88 -5.84
C ILE A 256 -3.23 2.19 -6.64
N SER A 257 -3.09 0.86 -6.56
CA SER A 257 -2.02 0.13 -7.27
C SER A 257 -2.11 0.28 -8.80
N PRO A 258 -3.26 0.01 -9.47
CA PRO A 258 -3.46 0.33 -10.88
C PRO A 258 -3.28 1.80 -11.23
N LEU A 259 -3.70 2.73 -10.35
CA LEU A 259 -3.53 4.15 -10.58
C LEU A 259 -2.05 4.56 -10.59
N LEU A 260 -1.25 3.99 -9.67
CA LEU A 260 0.20 4.17 -9.64
C LEU A 260 0.90 3.53 -10.84
N ALA A 261 0.36 2.43 -11.40
CA ALA A 261 0.91 1.78 -12.58
C ALA A 261 0.89 2.68 -13.83
N ILE A 262 -0.05 3.62 -13.92
CA ILE A 262 -0.17 4.59 -15.02
C ILE A 262 0.37 5.98 -14.66
N ALA A 263 0.99 6.14 -13.48
CA ALA A 263 1.40 7.44 -12.96
C ALA A 263 2.39 8.19 -13.88
N GLY A 264 3.18 7.46 -14.67
CA GLY A 264 4.09 8.02 -15.66
C GLY A 264 3.40 8.78 -16.81
N SER A 265 2.10 8.56 -17.04
CA SER A 265 1.31 9.30 -18.01
C SER A 265 0.28 10.19 -17.33
N THR A 266 0.53 11.50 -17.38
CA THR A 266 -0.35 12.50 -16.77
C THR A 266 -1.76 12.48 -17.38
N THR A 267 -1.88 12.31 -18.69
CA THR A 267 -3.19 12.27 -19.37
C THR A 267 -4.01 11.06 -18.92
N GLU A 268 -3.42 9.86 -18.95
CA GLU A 268 -4.12 8.64 -18.50
C GLU A 268 -4.48 8.73 -17.02
N THR A 269 -3.60 9.28 -16.19
CA THR A 269 -3.86 9.51 -14.76
C THR A 269 -5.06 10.45 -14.56
N ILE A 270 -5.09 11.60 -15.24
CA ILE A 270 -6.20 12.57 -15.15
C ILE A 270 -7.52 11.90 -15.58
N CYS A 271 -7.52 11.21 -16.73
CA CYS A 271 -8.70 10.52 -17.23
C CYS A 271 -9.19 9.43 -16.26
N ALA A 272 -8.28 8.63 -15.69
CA ALA A 272 -8.62 7.61 -14.72
C ALA A 272 -9.23 8.22 -13.44
N VAL A 273 -8.63 9.29 -12.92
CA VAL A 273 -9.13 9.98 -11.72
C VAL A 273 -10.49 10.63 -11.95
N ALA A 274 -10.69 11.30 -13.10
CA ALA A 274 -11.98 11.84 -13.49
C ALA A 274 -13.03 10.73 -13.63
N GLY A 275 -12.67 9.60 -14.26
CA GLY A 275 -13.49 8.39 -14.34
C GLY A 275 -13.94 7.87 -12.98
N LEU A 276 -13.01 7.75 -12.03
CA LEU A 276 -13.29 7.29 -10.67
C LEU A 276 -14.23 8.25 -9.94
N TRP A 277 -14.04 9.58 -10.06
CA TRP A 277 -14.96 10.55 -9.47
C TRP A 277 -16.34 10.50 -10.10
N MET A 278 -16.46 10.31 -11.41
CA MET A 278 -17.77 10.12 -12.06
C MET A 278 -18.50 8.91 -11.48
N VAL A 279 -17.82 7.78 -11.26
CA VAL A 279 -18.42 6.60 -10.61
C VAL A 279 -18.89 6.92 -9.19
N VAL A 280 -18.08 7.65 -8.40
CA VAL A 280 -18.46 8.06 -7.04
C VAL A 280 -19.69 8.97 -7.06
N ILE A 281 -19.73 9.96 -7.96
CA ILE A 281 -20.86 10.89 -8.09
C ILE A 281 -22.13 10.14 -8.51
N ILE A 282 -22.04 9.25 -9.50
CA ILE A 282 -23.19 8.45 -9.96
C ILE A 282 -23.74 7.61 -8.79
N ARG A 283 -22.87 6.95 -8.02
CA ARG A 283 -23.29 6.18 -6.82
C ARG A 283 -23.86 7.06 -5.72
N ALA A 284 -23.33 8.27 -5.52
CA ALA A 284 -23.83 9.19 -4.51
C ALA A 284 -25.20 9.79 -4.85
N LEU A 285 -25.46 10.04 -6.13
CA LEU A 285 -26.74 10.58 -6.61
C LEU A 285 -27.81 9.51 -6.78
N GLY A 286 -27.43 8.36 -7.32
CA GLY A 286 -28.32 7.26 -7.60
C GLY A 286 -28.31 6.24 -6.48
N ARG A 287 -28.84 6.60 -5.30
CA ARG A 287 -29.22 5.63 -4.26
C ARG A 287 -29.53 4.25 -4.84
#